data_AF-A0A485PLF6-F1
#
_entry.id   AF-A0A485PLF6-F1
#
_cell.length_a   1.000
_cell.length_b   1.000
_cell.length_c   1.000
_cell.angle_alpha   90.00
_cell.angle_beta   90.00
_cell.angle_gamma   90.00
#
_symmetry.space_group_name_H-M   'P 1'
#
loop_
_entity.id
_entity.type
_entity.pdbx_description
1 polymer ?
#
loop_
_entity_poly.entity_id
_entity_poly.type
_entity_poly.pdbx_seq_one_letter_code
_entity_poly.pdbx_strand_id
1 'polypeptide(L)'
;MEAVREGARPRWPGSLVERSQAARSRGNLGSLQLEAVQNVGNMDTPASRAKEAWMEPLQPTVRQGVAQLKDFITKLVDIEEKEELGLQRALSLQAPPVKEGPLFIHRTKGKGPLMSSFKKLHFSLTTEALSFAKTPNSKKSTLIKPANIRAAEKVEEKSFGSSNVMQLIYEDDAGKPQTVYLQCRCVNELNQWLSALRKVSIGNPGLLGSYHPGVFRGDKWSCCHQKDKSDLGCDKTRSRVTLQEWNDPLDHDLEAQLIYRHLLGVEPALR
;
A
#
# COMPACT_ATOMS: atom_id res chain seq x y z
N MET A 1 17.34 -13.77 -51.66
CA MET A 1 16.49 -14.44 -50.66
C MET A 1 17.42 -14.97 -49.60
N GLU A 2 17.64 -14.18 -48.55
CA GLU A 2 18.59 -14.49 -47.49
C GLU A 2 17.80 -15.00 -46.29
N ALA A 3 18.09 -16.24 -45.87
CA ALA A 3 17.41 -16.90 -44.77
C ALA A 3 17.78 -16.23 -43.45
N VAL A 4 16.78 -15.70 -42.74
CA VAL A 4 16.89 -15.19 -41.38
C VAL A 4 17.32 -16.35 -40.48
N ARG A 5 18.54 -16.27 -39.94
CA ARG A 5 19.03 -17.20 -38.92
C ARG A 5 18.24 -16.98 -37.64
N GLU A 6 17.39 -17.94 -37.32
CA GLU A 6 16.60 -18.00 -36.10
C GLU A 6 17.54 -18.25 -34.91
N GLY A 7 17.80 -17.20 -34.14
CA GLY A 7 18.64 -17.25 -32.94
C GLY A 7 18.02 -18.18 -31.89
N ALA A 8 18.82 -19.13 -31.41
CA ALA A 8 18.40 -20.09 -30.39
C ALA A 8 17.85 -19.40 -29.14
N ARG A 9 16.59 -19.70 -28.78
CA ARG A 9 15.95 -19.18 -27.56
C ARG A 9 16.67 -19.72 -26.31
N PRO A 10 16.87 -18.88 -25.26
CA PRO A 10 17.52 -19.31 -24.03
C PRO A 10 16.71 -20.41 -23.33
N ARG A 11 17.39 -21.50 -22.93
CA ARG A 11 16.76 -22.65 -22.27
C ARG A 11 16.55 -22.36 -20.78
N TRP A 12 15.39 -21.78 -20.46
CA TRP A 12 14.88 -21.60 -19.10
C TRP A 12 13.70 -22.56 -18.83
N PRO A 13 13.39 -22.90 -17.56
CA PRO A 13 12.17 -23.64 -17.22
C PRO A 13 10.91 -22.92 -17.72
N GLY A 14 9.93 -23.67 -18.22
CA GLY A 14 8.70 -23.10 -18.82
C GLY A 14 7.94 -22.14 -17.89
N SER A 15 7.95 -22.43 -16.58
CA SER A 15 7.33 -21.60 -15.54
C SER A 15 7.92 -20.20 -15.43
N LEU A 16 9.23 -20.04 -15.66
CA LEU A 16 9.93 -18.77 -15.58
C LEU A 16 9.63 -17.90 -16.82
N VAL A 17 9.50 -18.55 -17.98
CA VAL A 17 9.11 -17.90 -19.24
C VAL A 17 7.66 -17.42 -19.17
N GLU A 18 6.73 -18.24 -18.68
CA GLU A 18 5.32 -17.86 -18.50
C GLU A 18 5.14 -16.73 -17.47
N ARG A 19 5.83 -16.79 -16.33
CA ARG A 19 5.79 -15.72 -15.31
C ARG A 19 6.41 -14.41 -15.81
N SER A 20 7.47 -14.48 -16.63
CA SER A 20 8.06 -13.29 -17.27
C SER A 20 7.14 -12.64 -18.32
N GLN A 21 6.35 -13.44 -19.03
CA GLN A 21 5.33 -12.94 -19.96
C GLN A 21 4.13 -12.34 -19.22
N ALA A 22 3.76 -12.89 -18.06
CA ALA A 22 2.76 -12.30 -17.17
C ALA A 22 3.23 -10.97 -16.55
N ALA A 23 4.53 -10.78 -16.31
CA ALA A 23 5.09 -9.52 -15.79
C ALA A 23 5.02 -8.34 -16.78
N ARG A 24 4.90 -8.59 -18.09
CA ARG A 24 4.71 -7.54 -19.12
C ARG A 24 3.44 -6.70 -18.91
N SER A 25 2.45 -7.22 -18.18
CA SER A 25 1.20 -6.50 -17.91
C SER A 25 1.27 -5.58 -16.68
N ARG A 26 2.40 -5.51 -15.95
CA ARG A 26 2.52 -4.80 -14.66
C ARG A 26 3.57 -3.66 -14.63
N GLY A 27 3.83 -3.01 -15.76
CA GLY A 27 4.64 -1.79 -15.81
C GLY A 27 6.16 -1.99 -15.73
N ASN A 28 6.89 -0.89 -15.47
CA ASN A 28 8.35 -0.76 -15.61
C ASN A 28 9.22 -1.72 -14.75
N LEU A 29 8.70 -2.23 -13.63
CA LEU A 29 9.42 -3.20 -12.80
C LEU A 29 9.49 -4.59 -13.47
N GLY A 30 8.44 -4.97 -14.20
CA GLY A 30 8.39 -6.23 -14.95
C GLY A 30 9.35 -6.24 -16.14
N SER A 31 9.64 -5.08 -16.75
CA SER A 31 10.62 -4.98 -17.83
C SER A 31 12.07 -5.15 -17.33
N LEU A 32 12.40 -4.64 -16.15
CA LEU A 32 13.75 -4.77 -15.58
C LEU A 32 14.05 -6.22 -15.16
N GLN A 33 13.05 -6.92 -14.62
CA GLN A 33 13.16 -8.36 -14.29
C GLN A 33 13.36 -9.22 -15.54
N LEU A 34 12.63 -8.90 -16.62
CA LEU A 34 12.78 -9.58 -17.91
C LEU A 34 14.17 -9.33 -18.53
N GLU A 35 14.67 -8.09 -18.45
CA GLU A 35 15.99 -7.71 -18.94
C GLU A 35 17.12 -8.42 -18.18
N ALA A 36 17.00 -8.54 -16.85
CA ALA A 36 17.95 -9.30 -16.04
C ALA A 36 17.97 -10.80 -16.41
N VAL A 37 16.80 -11.44 -16.55
CA VAL A 37 16.69 -12.85 -16.94
C VAL A 37 17.22 -13.08 -18.36
N GLN A 38 16.95 -12.14 -19.28
CA GLN A 38 17.44 -12.20 -20.66
C GLN A 38 18.97 -12.03 -20.73
N ASN A 39 19.53 -11.10 -19.96
CA ASN A 39 20.98 -10.88 -19.86
C ASN A 39 21.69 -12.11 -19.30
N VAL A 40 21.14 -12.72 -18.25
CA VAL A 40 21.68 -13.97 -17.68
C VAL A 40 21.52 -15.16 -18.64
N GLY A 41 20.41 -15.22 -19.39
CA GLY A 41 20.20 -16.21 -20.44
C GLY A 41 21.21 -16.09 -21.59
N ASN A 42 21.59 -14.87 -21.95
CA ASN A 42 22.56 -14.59 -23.01
C ASN A 42 24.01 -14.90 -22.63
N MET A 43 24.35 -14.98 -21.34
CA MET A 43 25.70 -15.36 -20.89
C MET A 43 26.09 -16.78 -21.29
N ASP A 44 25.12 -17.66 -21.56
CA ASP A 44 25.34 -19.04 -21.98
C ASP A 44 25.49 -19.24 -23.50
N THR A 45 25.35 -18.18 -24.29
CA THR A 45 25.44 -18.29 -25.74
C THR A 45 26.87 -18.55 -26.20
N PRO A 46 27.08 -19.35 -27.26
CA PRO A 46 28.43 -19.60 -27.79
C PRO A 46 29.14 -18.30 -28.26
N ALA A 47 28.41 -17.20 -28.47
CA ALA A 47 28.97 -15.90 -28.82
C ALA A 47 29.59 -15.13 -27.62
N SER A 48 29.18 -15.42 -26.38
CA SER A 48 29.83 -14.92 -25.15
C SER A 48 30.94 -15.85 -24.66
N ARG A 49 31.01 -17.07 -25.20
CA ARG A 49 31.96 -18.11 -24.84
C ARG A 49 33.25 -17.91 -25.64
N ALA A 50 34.19 -17.18 -25.02
CA ALA A 50 35.53 -16.90 -25.55
C ALA A 50 35.53 -16.06 -26.85
N LYS A 51 35.25 -14.75 -26.73
CA LYS A 51 35.70 -13.79 -27.75
C LYS A 51 37.23 -13.77 -27.89
N GLU A 52 37.95 -14.21 -26.86
CA GLU A 52 39.41 -14.12 -26.77
C GLU A 52 40.00 -15.43 -26.21
N ALA A 53 40.99 -16.00 -26.90
CA ALA A 53 41.56 -17.32 -26.61
C ALA A 53 42.22 -17.44 -25.23
N TRP A 54 42.61 -16.33 -24.60
CA TRP A 54 43.20 -16.33 -23.25
C TRP A 54 42.17 -16.60 -22.14
N MET A 55 40.87 -16.47 -22.44
CA MET A 55 39.78 -16.73 -21.48
C MET A 55 39.39 -18.21 -21.35
N GLU A 56 39.94 -19.09 -22.19
CA GLU A 56 39.69 -20.55 -22.19
C GLU A 56 39.85 -21.20 -20.80
N PRO A 57 40.95 -20.96 -20.05
CA PRO A 57 41.17 -21.60 -18.74
C PRO A 57 40.14 -21.21 -17.67
N LEU A 58 39.49 -20.05 -17.83
CA LEU A 58 38.50 -19.53 -16.88
C LEU A 58 37.07 -19.96 -17.21
N GLN A 59 36.84 -20.55 -18.39
CA GLN A 59 35.50 -20.99 -18.82
C GLN A 59 34.81 -21.95 -17.86
N PRO A 60 35.50 -22.93 -17.21
CA PRO A 60 34.85 -23.81 -16.24
C PRO A 60 34.28 -23.05 -15.04
N THR A 61 35.04 -22.08 -14.50
CA THR A 61 34.62 -21.26 -13.37
C THR A 61 33.45 -20.33 -13.73
N VAL A 62 33.50 -19.71 -14.92
CA VAL A 62 32.40 -18.88 -15.42
C VAL A 62 31.11 -19.69 -15.59
N ARG A 63 31.20 -20.90 -16.15
CA ARG A 63 30.02 -21.78 -16.30
C ARG A 63 29.43 -22.18 -14.96
N GLN A 64 30.28 -22.48 -13.97
CA GLN A 64 29.83 -22.78 -12.62
C GLN A 64 29.11 -21.59 -11.97
N GLY A 65 29.67 -20.37 -12.10
CA GLY A 65 29.05 -19.15 -11.58
C GLY A 65 27.71 -18.83 -12.26
N VAL A 66 27.63 -18.99 -13.58
CA VAL A 66 26.36 -18.84 -14.33
C VAL A 66 25.34 -19.87 -13.86
N ALA A 67 25.72 -21.13 -13.67
CA ALA A 67 24.82 -22.18 -13.18
C ALA A 67 24.29 -21.87 -11.76
N GLN A 68 25.16 -21.43 -10.86
CA GLN A 68 24.78 -21.03 -9.50
C GLN A 68 23.82 -19.82 -9.51
N LEU A 69 24.08 -18.83 -10.37
CA LEU A 69 23.21 -17.66 -10.52
C LEU A 69 21.83 -18.04 -11.07
N LYS A 70 21.76 -18.97 -12.03
CA LYS A 70 20.51 -19.50 -12.56
C LYS A 70 19.70 -20.26 -11.52
N ASP A 71 20.37 -21.10 -10.72
CA ASP A 71 19.75 -21.83 -9.62
C ASP A 71 19.20 -20.89 -8.55
N PHE A 72 19.96 -19.86 -8.18
CA PHE A 72 19.53 -18.83 -7.25
C PHE A 72 18.32 -18.03 -7.74
N ILE A 73 18.33 -17.57 -9.00
CA ILE A 73 17.17 -16.88 -9.61
C ILE A 73 15.94 -17.79 -9.64
N THR A 74 16.13 -19.08 -9.93
CA THR A 74 15.02 -20.05 -9.96
C THR A 74 14.41 -20.22 -8.56
N LYS A 75 15.25 -20.36 -7.53
CA LYS A 75 14.81 -20.44 -6.13
C LYS A 75 14.10 -19.17 -5.64
N LEU A 76 14.56 -17.99 -6.05
CA LEU A 76 13.88 -16.71 -5.73
C LEU A 76 12.50 -16.59 -6.38
N VAL A 77 12.33 -17.15 -7.59
CA VAL A 77 11.05 -17.10 -8.32
C VAL A 77 10.08 -18.19 -7.87
N ASP A 78 10.58 -19.26 -7.25
CA ASP A 78 9.79 -20.40 -6.74
C ASP A 78 9.31 -20.23 -5.29
N ILE A 79 9.51 -19.06 -4.68
CA ILE A 79 8.85 -18.70 -3.43
C ILE A 79 7.35 -18.62 -3.72
N GLU A 80 6.59 -19.62 -3.26
CA GLU A 80 5.14 -19.67 -3.46
C GLU A 80 4.48 -18.44 -2.80
N GLU A 81 3.64 -17.71 -3.56
CA GLU A 81 2.80 -16.58 -3.08
C GLU A 81 2.01 -16.91 -1.80
N LYS A 82 1.82 -18.19 -1.48
CA LYS A 82 1.10 -18.69 -0.31
C LYS A 82 1.91 -18.56 0.99
N GLU A 83 3.22 -18.77 0.96
CA GLU A 83 4.10 -18.52 2.11
C GLU A 83 4.31 -17.02 2.33
N GLU A 84 4.37 -16.23 1.26
CA GLU A 84 4.48 -14.76 1.33
C GLU A 84 3.24 -14.12 1.97
N LEU A 85 2.02 -14.60 1.66
CA LEU A 85 0.80 -14.16 2.33
C LEU A 85 0.73 -14.57 3.80
N GLY A 86 1.28 -15.73 4.16
CA GLY A 86 1.35 -16.21 5.55
C GLY A 86 2.36 -15.45 6.38
N LEU A 87 3.55 -15.20 5.84
CA LEU A 87 4.63 -14.45 6.45
C LEU A 87 4.29 -12.95 6.52
N GLN A 88 3.71 -12.35 5.47
CA GLN A 88 3.19 -10.98 5.51
C GLN A 88 2.09 -10.84 6.56
N ARG A 89 1.16 -11.79 6.67
CA ARG A 89 0.09 -11.74 7.69
C ARG A 89 0.65 -11.92 9.11
N ALA A 90 1.70 -12.72 9.30
CA ALA A 90 2.39 -12.86 10.59
C ALA A 90 3.24 -11.63 10.95
N LEU A 91 3.92 -11.03 9.96
CA LEU A 91 4.69 -9.79 10.10
C LEU A 91 3.79 -8.59 10.35
N SER A 92 2.62 -8.53 9.70
CA SER A 92 1.55 -7.56 9.96
C SER A 92 1.01 -7.62 11.39
N LEU A 93 0.90 -8.81 11.99
CA LEU A 93 0.50 -8.95 13.39
C LEU A 93 1.57 -8.43 14.37
N GLN A 94 2.84 -8.36 13.95
CA GLN A 94 3.95 -7.81 14.73
C GLN A 94 4.37 -6.40 14.29
N ALA A 95 3.76 -5.87 13.22
CA ALA A 95 4.11 -4.57 12.68
C ALA A 95 3.62 -3.48 13.63
N PRO A 96 4.47 -2.49 13.96
CA PRO A 96 4.03 -1.33 14.71
C PRO A 96 2.92 -0.61 13.94
N PRO A 97 1.96 0.02 14.65
CA PRO A 97 0.89 0.76 14.00
C PRO A 97 1.48 1.89 13.15
N VAL A 98 0.99 2.02 11.92
CA VAL A 98 1.34 3.09 10.97
C VAL A 98 1.13 4.46 11.62
N LYS A 99 0.07 4.60 12.41
CA LYS A 99 -0.15 5.77 13.27
C LYS A 99 -1.01 5.40 14.47
N GLU A 100 -0.69 5.96 15.61
CA GLU A 100 -1.48 5.81 16.83
C GLU A 100 -1.56 7.16 17.57
N GLY A 101 -2.70 7.42 18.22
CA GLY A 101 -2.88 8.67 18.96
C GLY A 101 -4.34 8.96 19.34
N PRO A 102 -4.56 10.00 20.17
CA PRO A 102 -5.89 10.39 20.60
C PRO A 102 -6.64 11.12 19.48
N LEU A 103 -7.85 10.65 19.18
CA LEU A 103 -8.81 11.36 18.33
C LEU A 103 -10.15 11.48 19.05
N PHE A 104 -10.91 12.49 18.63
CA PHE A 104 -12.27 12.65 19.08
C PHE A 104 -13.22 12.16 17.98
N ILE A 105 -14.01 11.13 18.26
CA ILE A 105 -14.94 10.56 17.27
C ILE A 105 -16.36 11.05 17.47
N HIS A 106 -17.01 11.38 16.36
CA HIS A 106 -18.43 11.62 16.24
C HIS A 106 -19.01 10.65 15.19
N ARG A 107 -19.97 9.81 15.59
CA ARG A 107 -20.62 8.86 14.67
C ARG A 107 -22.01 9.37 14.28
N THR A 108 -22.34 9.29 12.99
CA THR A 108 -23.71 9.57 12.53
C THR A 108 -24.60 8.34 12.78
N LYS A 109 -25.01 8.10 14.02
CA LYS A 109 -26.00 7.05 14.31
C LYS A 109 -27.42 7.63 14.16
N GLY A 110 -28.08 7.29 13.06
CA GLY A 110 -29.54 7.45 12.89
C GLY A 110 -30.08 8.88 12.72
N LYS A 111 -31.41 8.96 12.49
CA LYS A 111 -32.22 10.16 12.28
C LYS A 111 -32.40 11.00 13.57
N GLY A 112 -31.31 11.30 14.27
CA GLY A 112 -31.31 12.15 15.46
C GLY A 112 -30.65 13.50 15.19
N PRO A 113 -30.98 14.55 15.95
CA PRO A 113 -30.23 15.81 15.94
C PRO A 113 -28.73 15.52 16.16
N LEU A 114 -27.86 16.26 15.50
CA LEU A 114 -26.40 16.13 15.66
C LEU A 114 -25.93 16.70 17.01
N MET A 115 -26.49 16.19 18.09
CA MET A 115 -26.27 16.56 19.49
C MET A 115 -25.32 15.59 20.20
N SER A 116 -24.77 14.59 19.50
CA SER A 116 -23.77 13.70 20.07
C SER A 116 -22.47 14.48 20.24
N SER A 117 -22.00 14.66 21.47
CA SER A 117 -20.67 15.20 21.71
C SER A 117 -19.59 14.28 21.16
N PHE A 118 -18.47 14.89 20.77
CA PHE A 118 -17.25 14.20 20.36
C PHE A 118 -16.69 13.38 21.53
N LYS A 119 -16.44 12.08 21.30
CA LYS A 119 -15.89 11.18 22.32
C LYS A 119 -14.40 10.98 22.09
N LYS A 120 -13.57 11.32 23.09
CA LYS A 120 -12.12 11.08 23.05
C LYS A 120 -11.84 9.59 23.17
N LEU A 121 -11.10 9.03 22.21
CA LEU A 121 -10.63 7.65 22.21
C LEU A 121 -9.18 7.60 21.69
N HIS A 122 -8.49 6.51 22.00
CA HIS A 122 -7.17 6.26 21.44
C HIS A 122 -7.31 5.42 20.17
N PHE A 123 -6.83 5.92 19.04
CA PHE A 123 -6.91 5.23 17.75
C PHE A 123 -5.57 4.64 17.38
N SER A 124 -5.59 3.49 16.73
CA SER A 124 -4.41 2.76 16.25
C SER A 124 -4.73 2.27 14.84
N LEU A 125 -3.95 2.73 13.87
CA LEU A 125 -4.07 2.37 12.47
C LEU A 125 -2.93 1.43 12.10
N THR A 126 -3.29 0.26 11.59
CA THR A 126 -2.38 -0.70 10.96
C THR A 126 -2.75 -0.87 9.49
N THR A 127 -1.97 -1.67 8.76
CA THR A 127 -2.25 -2.05 7.38
C THR A 127 -3.49 -2.96 7.24
N GLU A 128 -4.02 -3.48 8.34
CA GLU A 128 -5.15 -4.42 8.40
C GLU A 128 -6.41 -3.79 9.00
N ALA A 129 -6.25 -2.81 9.89
CA ALA A 129 -7.36 -2.25 10.64
C ALA A 129 -7.10 -0.85 11.18
N LEU A 130 -8.14 -0.01 11.14
CA LEU A 130 -8.30 1.12 12.05
C LEU A 130 -9.07 0.63 13.28
N SER A 131 -8.43 0.71 14.45
CA SER A 131 -8.98 0.29 15.73
C SER A 131 -9.00 1.44 16.73
N PHE A 132 -9.86 1.35 17.74
CA PHE A 132 -9.89 2.31 18.85
C PHE A 132 -9.98 1.61 20.21
N ALA A 133 -9.55 2.32 21.25
CA ALA A 133 -9.59 1.89 22.63
C ALA A 133 -10.01 3.06 23.54
N LYS A 134 -10.55 2.78 24.74
CA LYS A 134 -10.91 3.83 25.71
C LYS A 134 -9.66 4.55 26.22
N THR A 135 -8.62 3.78 26.49
CA THR A 135 -7.27 4.21 26.89
C THR A 135 -6.22 3.43 26.09
N PRO A 136 -4.96 3.90 26.01
CA PRO A 136 -3.91 3.23 25.24
C PRO A 136 -3.70 1.75 25.60
N ASN A 137 -3.92 1.39 26.88
CA ASN A 137 -3.70 0.04 27.41
C ASN A 137 -4.97 -0.81 27.49
N SER A 138 -6.12 -0.29 27.03
CA SER A 138 -7.39 -1.02 27.06
C SER A 138 -7.58 -1.89 25.82
N LYS A 139 -8.48 -2.88 25.91
CA LYS A 139 -8.82 -3.77 24.78
C LYS A 139 -9.22 -2.96 23.55
N LYS A 140 -8.45 -3.11 22.47
CA LYS A 140 -8.72 -2.48 21.17
C LYS A 140 -9.97 -3.10 20.54
N SER A 141 -10.82 -2.25 19.98
CA SER A 141 -11.99 -2.64 19.18
C SER A 141 -11.79 -2.16 17.75
N THR A 142 -11.88 -3.09 16.80
CA THR A 142 -11.78 -2.78 15.37
C THR A 142 -12.93 -1.89 14.94
N LEU A 143 -12.63 -0.80 14.23
CA LEU A 143 -13.64 0.08 13.63
C LEU A 143 -13.86 -0.25 12.16
N ILE A 144 -12.78 -0.28 11.36
CA ILE A 144 -12.83 -0.32 9.90
C ILE A 144 -11.61 -1.07 9.39
N LYS A 145 -11.80 -1.95 8.39
CA LYS A 145 -10.69 -2.54 7.62
C LYS A 145 -10.31 -1.60 6.48
N PRO A 146 -9.03 -1.44 6.11
CA PRO A 146 -8.63 -0.57 5.00
C PRO A 146 -9.34 -0.86 3.67
N ALA A 147 -9.66 -2.12 3.38
CA ALA A 147 -10.45 -2.55 2.22
C ALA A 147 -11.89 -1.98 2.19
N ASN A 148 -12.42 -1.60 3.34
CA ASN A 148 -13.76 -1.01 3.47
C ASN A 148 -13.73 0.52 3.45
N ILE A 149 -12.55 1.15 3.50
CA ILE A 149 -12.43 2.60 3.39
C ILE A 149 -12.85 3.03 1.98
N ARG A 150 -13.67 4.07 1.90
CA ARG A 150 -14.19 4.64 0.65
C ARG A 150 -13.67 6.05 0.41
N ALA A 151 -13.47 6.84 1.47
CA ALA A 151 -12.78 8.12 1.39
C ALA A 151 -12.29 8.55 2.78
N ALA A 152 -11.17 9.27 2.83
CA ALA A 152 -10.66 9.94 4.03
C ALA A 152 -10.30 11.38 3.68
N GLU A 153 -11.13 12.33 4.10
CA GLU A 153 -11.07 13.72 3.63
C GLU A 153 -11.29 14.75 4.72
N LYS A 154 -10.80 15.96 4.49
CA LYS A 154 -11.03 17.10 5.40
C LYS A 154 -12.49 17.56 5.32
N VAL A 155 -13.05 17.93 6.47
CA VAL A 155 -14.38 18.53 6.59
C VAL A 155 -14.25 20.05 6.61
N GLU A 156 -15.23 20.73 6.02
CA GLU A 156 -15.33 22.19 6.08
C GLU A 156 -15.49 22.69 7.53
N GLU A 157 -14.81 23.78 7.88
CA GLU A 157 -14.81 24.31 9.25
C GLU A 157 -16.20 24.67 9.77
N LYS A 158 -17.04 25.25 8.90
CA LYS A 158 -18.42 25.67 9.21
C LYS A 158 -19.33 24.51 9.68
N SER A 159 -18.97 23.26 9.41
CA SER A 159 -19.76 22.09 9.83
C SER A 159 -19.67 21.83 11.34
N PHE A 160 -18.51 22.06 11.96
CA PHE A 160 -18.25 21.73 13.36
C PHE A 160 -17.69 22.91 14.18
N GLY A 161 -17.46 24.07 13.56
CA GLY A 161 -16.76 25.18 14.20
C GLY A 161 -15.28 24.87 14.49
N SER A 162 -14.69 23.93 13.75
CA SER A 162 -13.30 23.53 13.90
C SER A 162 -12.74 23.11 12.56
N SER A 163 -11.58 23.66 12.19
CA SER A 163 -10.86 23.36 10.95
C SER A 163 -10.07 22.05 11.00
N ASN A 164 -9.99 21.40 12.18
CA ASN A 164 -9.18 20.21 12.43
C ASN A 164 -10.02 18.92 12.42
N VAL A 165 -11.05 18.85 11.57
CA VAL A 165 -11.94 17.70 11.47
C VAL A 165 -11.76 17.02 10.13
N MET A 166 -11.62 15.69 10.15
CA MET A 166 -11.71 14.83 8.97
C MET A 166 -12.95 13.95 9.04
N GLN A 167 -13.39 13.48 7.89
CA GLN A 167 -14.39 12.45 7.74
C GLN A 167 -13.76 11.20 7.15
N LEU A 168 -14.23 10.06 7.64
CA LEU A 168 -13.88 8.75 7.13
C LEU A 168 -15.17 8.08 6.68
N ILE A 169 -15.27 7.88 5.38
CA ILE A 169 -16.38 7.19 4.72
C ILE A 169 -15.94 5.75 4.51
N TYR A 170 -16.77 4.79 4.91
CA TYR A 170 -16.49 3.37 4.80
C TYR A 170 -17.76 2.56 4.63
N GLU A 171 -17.64 1.34 4.14
CA GLU A 171 -18.73 0.38 4.14
C GLU A 171 -18.67 -0.50 5.39
N ASP A 172 -19.80 -0.64 6.08
CA ASP A 172 -19.92 -1.62 7.17
C ASP A 172 -19.93 -3.06 6.63
N ASP A 173 -19.92 -4.04 7.53
CA ASP A 173 -19.92 -5.46 7.15
C ASP A 173 -21.19 -5.88 6.37
N ALA A 174 -22.25 -5.05 6.39
CA ALA A 174 -23.46 -5.25 5.59
C ALA A 174 -23.42 -4.49 4.24
N GLY A 175 -22.28 -3.90 3.88
CA GLY A 175 -22.09 -3.15 2.63
C GLY A 175 -22.77 -1.78 2.63
N LYS A 176 -23.22 -1.26 3.79
CA LYS A 176 -23.89 0.04 3.86
C LYS A 176 -22.86 1.15 4.07
N PRO A 177 -22.98 2.28 3.36
CA PRO A 177 -22.09 3.41 3.54
C PRO A 177 -22.33 4.06 4.91
N GLN A 178 -21.25 4.20 5.66
CA GLN A 178 -21.17 4.85 6.95
C GLN A 178 -20.17 6.00 6.89
N THR A 179 -20.40 7.02 7.72
CA THR A 179 -19.49 8.14 7.87
C THR A 179 -19.22 8.38 9.34
N VAL A 180 -17.94 8.52 9.68
CA VAL A 180 -17.51 8.98 11.00
C VAL A 180 -16.69 10.25 10.85
N TYR A 181 -16.88 11.17 11.78
CA TYR A 181 -16.12 12.40 11.85
C TYR A 181 -15.11 12.29 12.98
N LEU A 182 -13.87 12.66 12.70
CA LEU A 182 -12.73 12.55 13.60
C LEU A 182 -12.11 13.92 13.74
N GLN A 183 -12.17 14.48 14.95
CA GLN A 183 -11.55 15.76 15.29
C GLN A 183 -10.15 15.52 15.87
N CYS A 184 -9.19 16.27 15.32
CA CYS A 184 -7.78 16.26 15.70
C CYS A 184 -7.45 17.50 16.54
N ARG A 185 -6.37 17.42 17.33
CA ARG A 185 -5.93 18.52 18.20
C ARG A 185 -5.44 19.74 17.42
N CYS A 186 -4.76 19.52 16.29
CA CYS A 186 -4.17 20.55 15.45
C CYS A 186 -4.13 20.11 13.99
N VAL A 187 -3.79 21.05 13.10
CA VAL A 187 -3.67 20.80 11.66
C VAL A 187 -2.60 19.76 11.31
N ASN A 188 -1.50 19.72 12.06
CA ASN A 188 -0.45 18.72 11.84
C ASN A 188 -0.96 17.30 12.09
N GLU A 189 -1.66 17.08 13.22
CA GLU A 189 -2.29 15.79 13.51
C GLU A 189 -3.31 15.40 12.44
N LEU A 190 -4.14 16.35 12.00
CA LEU A 190 -5.12 16.13 10.93
C LEU A 190 -4.43 15.63 9.65
N ASN A 191 -3.39 16.32 9.20
CA ASN A 191 -2.67 15.99 7.97
C ASN A 191 -1.97 14.63 8.10
N GLN A 192 -1.31 14.34 9.23
CA GLN A 192 -0.68 13.05 9.46
C GLN A 192 -1.69 11.90 9.44
N TRP A 193 -2.85 12.06 10.08
CA TRP A 193 -3.91 11.04 10.05
C TRP A 193 -4.50 10.85 8.65
N LEU A 194 -4.77 11.93 7.91
CA LEU A 194 -5.24 11.85 6.53
C LEU A 194 -4.23 11.13 5.64
N SER A 195 -2.94 11.48 5.74
CA SER A 195 -1.87 10.83 4.97
C SER A 195 -1.76 9.34 5.30
N ALA A 196 -1.80 8.97 6.59
CA ALA A 196 -1.73 7.58 7.02
C ALA A 196 -2.94 6.76 6.50
N LEU A 197 -4.16 7.31 6.63
CA LEU A 197 -5.39 6.67 6.14
C LEU A 197 -5.37 6.49 4.61
N ARG A 198 -4.91 7.50 3.87
CA ARG A 198 -4.78 7.43 2.40
C ARG A 198 -3.70 6.42 2.00
N LYS A 199 -2.57 6.37 2.71
CA LYS A 199 -1.49 5.41 2.44
C LYS A 199 -1.97 3.97 2.57
N VAL A 200 -2.69 3.63 3.64
CA VAL A 200 -3.20 2.26 3.84
C VAL A 200 -4.35 1.89 2.90
N SER A 201 -5.01 2.88 2.27
CA SER A 201 -6.16 2.66 1.38
C SER A 201 -5.86 2.87 -0.09
N ILE A 202 -4.63 3.25 -0.47
CA ILE A 202 -4.27 3.61 -1.85
C ILE A 202 -4.52 2.48 -2.87
N GLY A 203 -4.35 1.22 -2.46
CA GLY A 203 -4.61 0.05 -3.30
C GLY A 203 -6.07 -0.39 -3.35
N ASN A 204 -6.98 0.32 -2.68
CA ASN A 204 -8.39 -0.06 -2.60
C ASN A 204 -9.15 0.40 -3.87
N PRO A 205 -9.66 -0.51 -4.71
CA PRO A 205 -10.39 -0.14 -5.91
C PRO A 205 -11.75 0.50 -5.62
N GLY A 206 -12.26 0.38 -4.38
CA GLY A 206 -13.53 0.95 -3.94
C GLY A 206 -13.46 2.42 -3.51
N LEU A 207 -12.33 3.11 -3.69
CA LEU A 207 -12.24 4.53 -3.33
C LEU A 207 -13.22 5.38 -4.16
N LEU A 208 -13.97 6.24 -3.49
CA LEU A 208 -14.89 7.19 -4.13
C LEU A 208 -14.09 8.26 -4.86
N GLY A 209 -14.58 8.71 -6.02
CA GLY A 209 -14.01 9.84 -6.77
C GLY A 209 -14.50 11.21 -6.29
N SER A 210 -15.55 11.23 -5.46
CA SER A 210 -16.17 12.45 -4.95
C SER A 210 -16.76 12.24 -3.56
N TYR A 211 -16.82 13.30 -2.77
CA TYR A 211 -17.34 13.31 -1.41
C TYR A 211 -18.04 14.63 -1.09
N HIS A 212 -18.71 14.68 0.07
CA HIS A 212 -19.32 15.91 0.58
C HIS A 212 -18.43 16.51 1.67
N PRO A 213 -17.83 17.70 1.48
CA PRO A 213 -17.03 18.36 2.52
C PRO A 213 -17.81 18.75 3.77
N GLY A 214 -19.14 18.85 3.63
CA GLY A 214 -20.06 19.20 4.70
C GLY A 214 -20.63 18.01 5.47
N VAL A 215 -21.60 18.32 6.32
CA VAL A 215 -22.35 17.34 7.12
C VAL A 215 -23.79 17.27 6.65
N PHE A 216 -24.35 16.06 6.63
CA PHE A 216 -25.78 15.88 6.39
C PHE A 216 -26.55 16.18 7.68
N ARG A 217 -27.29 17.29 7.72
CA ARG A 217 -28.09 17.71 8.88
C ARG A 217 -29.40 18.32 8.45
N GLY A 218 -30.46 18.00 9.19
CA GLY A 218 -31.76 18.64 9.05
C GLY A 218 -32.34 18.55 7.63
N ASP A 219 -32.21 17.37 7.00
CA ASP A 219 -32.68 17.01 5.64
C ASP A 219 -31.80 17.36 4.44
N LYS A 220 -30.64 18.00 4.64
CA LYS A 220 -29.76 18.37 3.53
C LYS A 220 -28.28 18.36 3.90
N TRP A 221 -27.43 18.34 2.88
CA TRP A 221 -25.99 18.57 3.01
C TRP A 221 -25.68 20.05 3.26
N SER A 222 -24.79 20.35 4.21
CA SER A 222 -24.36 21.73 4.49
C SER A 222 -23.47 22.35 3.40
N CYS A 223 -22.85 21.51 2.56
CA CYS A 223 -21.95 21.93 1.50
C CYS A 223 -22.68 22.32 0.20
N CYS A 224 -23.62 21.49 -0.26
CA CYS A 224 -24.28 21.64 -1.56
C CYS A 224 -25.81 21.70 -1.50
N HIS A 225 -26.41 21.57 -0.31
CA HIS A 225 -27.87 21.57 -0.11
C HIS A 225 -28.65 20.45 -0.81
N GLN A 226 -27.97 19.43 -1.33
CA GLN A 226 -28.60 18.18 -1.74
C GLN A 226 -29.37 17.57 -0.59
N LYS A 227 -30.55 17.00 -0.89
CA LYS A 227 -31.49 16.49 0.12
C LYS A 227 -31.36 15.00 0.37
N ASP A 228 -30.78 14.25 -0.56
CA ASP A 228 -30.51 12.83 -0.34
C ASP A 228 -29.12 12.65 0.29
N LYS A 229 -29.06 11.84 1.35
CA LYS A 229 -27.79 11.47 1.99
C LYS A 229 -26.94 10.58 1.07
N SER A 230 -27.56 9.90 0.12
CA SER A 230 -26.90 9.00 -0.84
C SER A 230 -26.49 9.68 -2.15
N ASP A 231 -26.81 10.96 -2.33
CA ASP A 231 -26.41 11.72 -3.52
C ASP A 231 -24.88 11.80 -3.66
N LEU A 232 -24.43 11.88 -4.92
CA LEU A 232 -23.03 11.98 -5.28
C LEU A 232 -22.36 13.19 -4.61
N GLY A 233 -21.15 12.96 -4.09
CA GLY A 233 -20.31 14.00 -3.48
C GLY A 233 -20.15 15.25 -4.36
N CYS A 234 -20.24 16.44 -3.76
CA CYS A 234 -20.11 17.69 -4.48
C CYS A 234 -18.66 18.17 -4.69
N ASP A 235 -17.68 17.51 -4.08
CA ASP A 235 -16.25 17.82 -4.21
C ASP A 235 -15.45 16.56 -4.57
N LYS A 236 -14.27 16.71 -5.15
CA LYS A 236 -13.43 15.58 -5.60
C LYS A 236 -12.60 15.04 -4.45
N THR A 237 -12.52 13.71 -4.34
CA THR A 237 -11.56 13.09 -3.42
C THR A 237 -10.14 13.31 -3.91
N ARG A 238 -9.20 13.50 -2.99
CA ARG A 238 -7.78 13.64 -3.32
C ARG A 238 -7.18 12.25 -3.48
N SER A 239 -7.48 11.59 -4.59
CA SER A 239 -6.88 10.28 -4.92
C SER A 239 -5.44 10.41 -5.45
N ARG A 240 -4.98 11.63 -5.75
CA ARG A 240 -3.64 11.89 -6.27
C ARG A 240 -2.92 12.88 -5.37
N VAL A 241 -1.80 12.43 -4.84
CA VAL A 241 -0.75 13.28 -4.29
C VAL A 241 -0.24 14.16 -5.43
N THR A 242 -0.51 15.46 -5.38
CA THR A 242 0.27 16.43 -6.13
C THR A 242 1.62 16.57 -5.43
N LEU A 243 2.71 16.27 -6.15
CA LEU A 243 4.10 16.28 -5.64
C LEU A 243 4.50 17.59 -4.93
N GLN A 244 3.80 18.70 -5.15
CA GLN A 244 4.05 19.99 -4.49
C GLN A 244 3.54 20.09 -3.04
N GLU A 245 2.61 19.24 -2.61
CA GLU A 245 2.05 19.27 -1.24
C GLU A 245 2.44 18.03 -0.42
N TRP A 246 3.34 17.19 -0.93
CA TRP A 246 3.71 15.95 -0.26
C TRP A 246 4.78 16.20 0.80
N ASN A 247 4.38 16.05 2.06
CA ASN A 247 5.28 15.86 3.18
C ASN A 247 5.05 14.43 3.64
N ASP A 248 6.00 13.54 3.37
CA ASP A 248 5.93 12.15 3.83
C ASP A 248 5.94 12.16 5.36
N PRO A 249 4.87 11.73 6.05
CA PRO A 249 4.79 11.81 7.50
C PRO A 249 5.54 10.69 8.21
N LEU A 250 6.17 9.78 7.46
CA LEU A 250 6.95 8.68 7.98
C LEU A 250 8.42 9.02 7.81
N ASP A 251 9.07 9.22 8.95
CA ASP A 251 10.48 9.56 9.07
C ASP A 251 11.33 8.56 8.26
N HIS A 252 11.94 9.06 7.18
CA HIS A 252 12.80 8.26 6.30
C HIS A 252 13.95 7.61 7.07
N ASP A 253 14.41 8.26 8.14
CA ASP A 253 15.47 7.72 8.99
C ASP A 253 14.96 6.53 9.82
N LEU A 254 13.71 6.57 10.28
CA LEU A 254 13.10 5.45 11.01
C LEU A 254 12.88 4.23 10.10
N GLU A 255 12.37 4.44 8.89
CA GLU A 255 12.18 3.36 7.91
C GLU A 255 13.54 2.75 7.50
N ALA A 256 14.55 3.59 7.25
CA ALA A 256 15.90 3.13 6.94
C ALA A 256 16.51 2.33 8.11
N GLN A 257 16.31 2.76 9.36
CA GLN A 257 16.77 2.05 10.55
C GLN A 257 16.05 0.71 10.74
N LEU A 258 14.74 0.63 10.44
CA LEU A 258 13.98 -0.62 10.51
C LEU A 258 14.45 -1.63 9.46
N ILE A 259 14.71 -1.18 8.23
CA ILE A 259 15.28 -2.01 7.16
C ILE A 259 16.69 -2.49 7.55
N TYR A 260 17.54 -1.59 8.05
CA TYR A 260 18.89 -1.94 8.49
C TYR A 260 18.89 -2.97 9.61
N ARG A 261 18.04 -2.79 10.63
CA ARG A 261 17.87 -3.77 11.72
C ARG A 261 17.40 -5.12 11.20
N HIS A 262 16.49 -5.13 10.23
CA HIS A 262 16.02 -6.36 9.63
C HIS A 262 17.15 -7.10 8.90
N LEU A 263 17.91 -6.39 8.05
CA LEU A 263 19.06 -6.94 7.32
C LEU A 263 20.13 -7.53 8.25
N LEU A 264 20.41 -6.89 9.38
CA LEU A 264 21.31 -7.43 10.41
C LEU A 264 20.79 -8.74 11.04
N GLY A 265 19.47 -8.88 11.19
CA GLY A 265 18.85 -10.10 11.72
C GLY A 265 18.91 -11.28 10.75
N VAL A 266 19.02 -11.03 9.44
CA VAL A 266 19.11 -12.07 8.40
C VAL A 266 20.57 -12.38 8.00
N GLU A 267 21.54 -11.55 8.40
CA GLU A 267 22.98 -11.76 8.14
C GLU A 267 23.48 -13.18 8.53
N PRO A 268 23.07 -13.77 9.67
CA PRO A 268 23.51 -15.12 10.03
C PRO A 268 22.93 -16.23 9.16
N ALA A 269 21.82 -15.98 8.46
CA ALA A 269 21.16 -16.95 7.58
C ALA A 269 21.63 -16.85 6.12
N LEU A 270 22.39 -15.80 5.78
CA LEU A 270 22.96 -15.53 4.46
C LEU A 270 24.45 -15.91 4.34
N ARG A 271 25.09 -16.32 5.44
CA ARG A 271 26.43 -16.94 5.47
C ARG A 271 26.33 -18.45 5.47
#